data_AF-A0A7V9RCW4-F1
#
_entry.id   AF-A0A7V9RCW4-F1
#
_cell.length_a   1.000
_cell.length_b   1.000
_cell.length_c   1.000
_cell.angle_alpha   90.00
_cell.angle_beta   90.00
_cell.angle_gamma   90.00
#
_symmetry.space_group_name_H-M   'P 1'
#
loop_
_entity.id
_entity.type
_entity.pdbx_description
1 polymer ?
#
loop_
_entity_poly.entity_id
_entity_poly.type
_entity_poly.pdbx_seq_one_letter_code
_entity_poly.pdbx_strand_id
1 'polypeptide(L)' 'MTTSIQLLPSDTIGDAFGQMETAGVIALPVVDRKRRILGTVTEADLRRHVAKHGRGSMFSSTLDRVLEDLPRAA' A
#
# COMPACT_ATOMS: atom_id res chain seq x y z
N MET A 1 13.37 -20.80 -1.04
CA MET A 1 13.68 -19.77 -2.04
C MET A 1 12.94 -18.51 -1.64
N THR A 2 13.64 -17.39 -1.40
CA THR A 2 13.00 -16.11 -1.06
C THR A 2 12.53 -15.45 -2.35
N THR A 3 11.21 -15.41 -2.57
CA THR A 3 10.65 -14.62 -3.67
C THR A 3 10.92 -13.16 -3.36
N SER A 4 11.68 -12.49 -4.24
CA SER A 4 11.91 -11.05 -4.12
C SER A 4 10.67 -10.31 -4.61
N ILE A 5 10.12 -9.44 -3.77
CA ILE A 5 8.87 -8.71 -4.02
C ILE A 5 9.24 -7.25 -4.23
N GLN A 6 8.76 -6.67 -5.32
CA GLN A 6 9.21 -5.38 -5.83
C GLN A 6 8.10 -4.75 -6.68
N LEU A 7 8.12 -3.43 -6.77
CA LEU A 7 7.20 -2.64 -7.59
C LEU A 7 7.91 -2.06 -8.82
N LEU A 8 7.17 -1.89 -9.90
CA LEU A 8 7.55 -1.03 -11.02
C LEU A 8 6.94 0.36 -10.82
N PRO A 9 7.54 1.43 -11.37
CA PRO A 9 6.96 2.79 -11.32
C PRO A 9 5.60 2.92 -12.00
N SER A 10 5.22 1.95 -12.84
CA SER A 10 3.93 1.86 -13.49
C SER A 10 2.85 1.18 -12.62
N ASP A 11 3.24 0.53 -11.53
CA ASP A 11 2.30 -0.17 -10.65
C ASP A 11 1.47 0.84 -9.86
N THR A 12 0.23 0.49 -9.59
CA THR A 12 -0.70 1.35 -8.87
C THR A 12 -0.49 1.26 -7.35
N ILE A 13 -1.06 2.22 -6.63
CA ILE A 13 -1.10 2.17 -5.15
C ILE A 13 -1.85 0.92 -4.66
N GLY A 14 -2.89 0.48 -5.39
CA GLY A 14 -3.62 -0.75 -5.08
C GLY A 14 -2.74 -1.99 -5.23
N ASP A 15 -1.93 -2.05 -6.28
CA ASP A 15 -0.96 -3.14 -6.49
C ASP A 15 0.07 -3.19 -5.36
N ALA A 16 0.56 -2.02 -4.93
CA ALA A 16 1.47 -1.92 -3.79
C ALA A 16 0.87 -2.47 -2.50
N PHE A 17 -0.37 -2.10 -2.17
CA PHE A 17 -1.07 -2.65 -0.99
C PHE A 17 -1.30 -4.16 -1.10
N GLY A 18 -1.80 -4.64 -2.24
CA GLY A 18 -2.06 -6.07 -2.43
C GLY A 18 -0.78 -6.91 -2.35
N GLN A 19 0.32 -6.42 -2.90
CA GLN A 19 1.63 -7.08 -2.76
C GLN A 19 2.13 -7.07 -1.32
N MET A 20 2.04 -5.93 -0.61
CA MET A 20 2.43 -5.84 0.80
C MET A 20 1.63 -6.82 1.68
N GLU A 21 0.31 -6.88 1.50
CA GLU A 21 -0.59 -7.78 2.22
C GLU A 21 -0.28 -9.26 1.93
N THR A 22 -0.19 -9.62 0.65
CA THR A 22 0.12 -11.00 0.22
C THR A 22 1.48 -11.47 0.73
N ALA A 23 2.45 -10.56 0.75
CA ALA A 23 3.81 -10.81 1.20
C ALA A 23 3.99 -10.79 2.73
N GLY A 24 3.06 -10.16 3.46
CA GLY A 24 3.26 -9.83 4.87
C GLY A 24 4.40 -8.84 5.12
N VAL A 25 4.67 -7.92 4.19
CA VAL A 25 5.74 -6.90 4.31
C VAL A 25 5.18 -5.49 4.30
N ILE A 26 5.85 -4.58 5.00
CA ILE A 26 5.41 -3.18 5.15
C ILE A 26 6.12 -2.22 4.18
N ALA A 27 7.03 -2.72 3.35
CA ALA A 27 7.82 -1.94 2.43
C ALA A 27 8.20 -2.75 1.19
N LEU A 28 8.17 -2.10 0.02
CA LEU A 28 8.52 -2.68 -1.25
C LEU A 28 9.55 -1.78 -1.98
N PRO A 29 10.65 -2.34 -2.49
CA PRO A 29 11.56 -1.60 -3.37
C PRO A 29 10.87 -1.33 -4.71
N VAL A 30 10.99 -0.10 -5.20
CA VAL A 30 10.59 0.26 -6.56
C VAL A 30 11.80 0.11 -7.46
N VAL A 31 11.68 -0.67 -8.53
CA VAL A 31 12.76 -0.95 -9.46
C VAL A 31 12.38 -0.60 -10.90
N ASP A 32 13.36 -0.24 -11.73
CA ASP A 32 13.13 -0.10 -13.17
C ASP A 32 13.03 -1.47 -13.87
N ARG A 33 12.73 -1.46 -15.18
CA ARG A 33 12.68 -2.68 -16.00
C ARG A 33 14.03 -3.43 -16.09
N LYS A 34 15.14 -2.76 -15.77
CA LYS A 34 16.48 -3.36 -15.69
C LYS A 34 16.81 -3.85 -14.27
N ARG A 35 15.81 -3.91 -13.37
CA ARG A 35 15.93 -4.30 -11.96
C ARG A 35 16.86 -3.43 -11.13
N ARG A 36 17.03 -2.16 -11.51
CA ARG A 36 17.77 -1.19 -10.70
C ARG A 36 16.84 -0.53 -9.70
N ILE A 37 17.25 -0.44 -8.44
CA ILE A 37 16.48 0.23 -7.38
C ILE A 37 16.37 1.71 -7.70
N LEU A 38 15.13 2.20 -7.76
CA LEU A 38 14.78 3.61 -7.91
C LEU A 38 14.42 4.24 -6.57
N GLY A 39 13.92 3.44 -5.63
CA GLY A 39 13.56 3.88 -4.28
C GLY A 39 12.78 2.80 -3.52
N THR A 40 12.08 3.23 -2.47
CA THR A 40 11.24 2.36 -1.62
C THR A 40 9.90 3.03 -1.39
N VAL A 41 8.84 2.24 -1.34
CA VAL A 41 7.50 2.66 -0.91
C VAL A 41 7.14 1.86 0.33
N THR A 42 6.69 2.55 1.38
CA THR A 42 6.22 1.93 2.62
C THR A 42 4.70 2.06 2.78
N GLU A 43 4.11 1.18 3.59
CA GLU A 43 2.69 1.27 3.94
C GLU A 43 2.35 2.65 4.56
N ALA A 44 3.28 3.25 5.30
CA ALA A 44 3.11 4.59 5.86
C ALA A 44 3.05 5.68 4.78
N ASP A 45 3.83 5.56 3.71
CA ASP A 45 3.79 6.47 2.56
C ASP A 45 2.44 6.36 1.85
N LEU A 46 1.95 5.13 1.64
CA LEU A 46 0.66 4.88 1.02
C LEU A 46 -0.49 5.45 1.85
N ARG A 47 -0.51 5.20 3.17
CA ARG A 47 -1.53 5.78 4.08
C ARG A 47 -1.51 7.30 4.07
N ARG A 48 -0.32 7.92 4.11
CA ARG A 48 -0.17 9.39 4.03
C ARG A 48 -0.66 9.93 2.69
N HIS A 49 -0.39 9.23 1.60
CA HIS A 49 -0.83 9.63 0.27
C HIS A 49 -2.36 9.60 0.16
N VAL A 50 -3.01 8.53 0.61
CA VAL A 50 -4.48 8.40 0.62
C VAL A 50 -5.11 9.45 1.54
N ALA A 51 -4.57 9.68 2.74
CA ALA A 51 -5.11 10.70 3.65
C ALA A 51 -5.06 12.12 3.06
N LYS A 52 -4.08 12.41 2.19
CA LYS A 52 -3.91 13.73 1.55
C LYS A 52 -4.70 13.89 0.25
N HIS A 53 -4.95 12.81 -0.49
CA HIS A 53 -5.47 12.86 -1.88
C HIS A 53 -6.77 12.06 -2.08
N GLY A 54 -7.18 11.27 -1.10
CA GLY A 54 -8.41 10.48 -1.16
C GLY A 54 -9.65 11.37 -1.04
N ARG A 55 -10.41 11.48 -2.13
CA ARG A 55 -11.88 11.63 -2.00
C ARG A 55 -12.40 10.27 -1.53
N GLY A 56 -13.27 10.26 -0.52
CA GLY A 56 -13.58 9.09 0.31
C GLY A 56 -13.77 7.74 -0.41
N SER A 57 -13.47 6.67 0.33
CA SER A 57 -13.62 5.23 0.04
C SER A 57 -12.70 4.63 -1.03
N MET A 58 -11.45 4.32 -0.64
CA MET A 58 -10.62 3.35 -1.37
C MET A 58 -9.99 2.32 -0.41
N PHE A 59 -10.69 1.97 0.67
CA PHE A 59 -10.26 0.98 1.66
C PHE A 59 -11.27 -0.17 1.83
N SER A 60 -11.57 -0.88 0.75
CA SER A 60 -12.25 -2.17 0.83
C SER A 60 -11.16 -3.24 0.88
N SER A 61 -10.79 -3.78 2.04
CA SER A 61 -11.56 -4.87 2.68
C SER A 61 -11.37 -4.98 4.21
N THR A 62 -10.41 -4.26 4.81
CA THR A 62 -10.13 -4.33 6.27
C THR A 62 -10.46 -3.03 7.00
N LEU A 63 -10.31 -1.87 6.35
CA LEU A 63 -10.57 -0.58 6.99
C LEU A 63 -12.07 -0.29 7.12
N ASP A 64 -12.90 -0.76 6.18
CA ASP A 64 -14.37 -0.69 6.33
C ASP A 64 -14.84 -1.35 7.63
N ARG A 65 -14.23 -2.48 8.04
CA ARG A 65 -14.55 -3.15 9.31
C ARG A 65 -14.10 -2.37 10.54
N VAL A 66 -12.93 -1.74 10.50
CA VAL A 66 -12.41 -0.96 11.65
C VAL A 66 -13.10 0.39 11.77
N LEU A 67 -13.55 0.99 10.65
CA LEU A 67 -14.26 2.26 10.66
C LEU A 67 -15.74 2.13 11.07
N GLU A 68 -16.35 0.96 10.93
CA GLU A 68 -17.68 0.69 11.50
C GLU A 68 -17.67 0.51 13.03
N ASP A 69 -16.55 0.05 13.60
CA ASP A 69 -16.39 -0.21 15.05
C ASP A 69 -15.89 0.99 15.87
N LEU A 70 -15.67 2.16 15.25
CA LEU A 70 -15.40 3.38 16.00
C LEU A 70 -16.72 3.92 16.54
N PRO A 71 -16.96 3.91 17.87
CA PRO A 71 -18.12 4.58 18.44
C PRO A 71 -18.03 6.04 18.00
N ARG A 72 -19.06 6.51 17.28
CA ARG A 72 -19.23 7.94 17.00
C ARG A 72 -19.28 8.60 18.36
N ALA A 73 -18.19 9.26 18.74
CA ALA A 73 -18.14 10.04 19.96
C ALA A 73 -19.28 11.05 19.88
N ALA A 74 -20.29 10.82 20.72
CA ALA A 74 -21.34 11.77 21.04
C ALA A 74 -20.83 12.74 22.11
#